data_AF-A0A368FQK0-F1
#
_entry.id   AF-A0A368FQK0-F1
#
_cell.length_a   1.000
_cell.length_b   1.000
_cell.length_c   1.000
_cell.angle_alpha   90.00
_cell.angle_beta   90.00
_cell.angle_gamma   90.00
#
_symmetry.space_group_name_H-M   'P 1'
#
loop_
_entity.id
_entity.type
_entity.pdbx_description
1 polymer ?
#
loop_
_entity_poly.entity_id
_entity_poly.type
_entity_poly.pdbx_seq_one_letter_code
_entity_poly.pdbx_strand_id
1 'polypeptide(L)'
;MLIQMKGLRRNLFILLFCTHWGMAYKMAIFVLDMSNSQLIFNKRLAETLNDAGNDVTLVLISPIEDRDISNIKIKSGVKVHTVPISVGLSKAKMEENQENYVFKEESGAGAGQTMSVKAAKFVQICETFSGSIMDWVAYTVGVPIIPSYVPPMMMDVAGEMNFWERTKSLIGHGLMKFFWRRLVADPETELFRRLIRPDFPDLVELSSKCPLVSP
;
A
#
# COMPACT_ATOMS: atom_id res chain seq x y z
N MET A 1 -25.53 40.36 49.48
CA MET A 1 -25.31 39.00 48.93
C MET A 1 -24.95 39.10 47.45
N LEU A 2 -23.74 39.54 47.09
CA LEU A 2 -23.39 39.82 45.68
C LEU A 2 -21.87 39.80 45.40
N ILE A 3 -21.12 38.88 46.02
CA ILE A 3 -19.64 38.82 45.88
C ILE A 3 -19.11 37.45 45.38
N GLN A 4 -19.93 36.41 45.18
CA GLN A 4 -19.43 35.06 44.88
C GLN A 4 -19.48 34.59 43.41
N MET A 5 -19.97 35.40 42.45
CA MET A 5 -20.27 34.87 41.09
C MET A 5 -19.21 35.13 40.00
N LYS A 6 -18.15 35.89 40.25
CA LYS A 6 -17.13 36.21 39.21
C LYS A 6 -16.04 35.14 39.04
N GLY A 7 -15.73 34.36 40.08
CA GLY A 7 -14.73 33.29 40.01
C GLY A 7 -15.21 32.03 39.27
N LEU A 8 -16.51 31.74 39.36
CA LEU A 8 -17.10 30.51 38.83
C LEU A 8 -17.12 30.48 37.29
N ARG A 9 -17.35 31.64 36.63
CA ARG A 9 -17.34 31.76 35.16
C ARG A 9 -15.95 31.56 34.55
N ARG A 10 -14.88 32.03 35.20
CA ARG A 10 -13.51 31.91 34.66
C ARG A 10 -12.98 30.47 34.74
N ASN A 11 -13.33 29.76 35.81
CA ASN A 11 -12.98 28.34 35.94
C ASN A 11 -13.80 27.44 35.00
N LEU A 12 -15.05 27.80 34.70
CA LEU A 12 -15.89 27.06 33.75
C LEU A 12 -15.36 27.13 32.31
N PHE A 13 -14.81 28.27 31.89
CA PHE A 13 -14.19 28.41 30.56
C PHE A 13 -12.89 27.61 30.41
N ILE A 14 -12.10 27.48 31.48
CA ILE A 14 -10.89 26.64 31.49
C ILE A 14 -11.27 25.14 31.44
N LEU A 15 -12.32 24.73 32.16
CA LEU A 15 -12.85 23.37 32.10
C LEU A 15 -13.43 23.01 30.73
N LEU A 16 -14.07 23.95 30.01
CA LEU A 16 -14.59 23.75 28.65
C LEU A 16 -13.49 23.66 27.57
N PHE A 17 -12.31 24.28 27.80
CA PHE A 17 -11.15 24.09 26.91
C PHE A 17 -10.40 22.78 27.20
N CYS A 18 -10.46 22.25 28.42
CA CYS A 18 -9.82 20.97 28.77
C CYS A 18 -10.56 19.74 28.24
N THR A 19 -11.85 19.82 27.90
CA THR A 19 -12.59 18.65 27.37
C THR A 19 -12.27 18.31 25.92
N HIS A 20 -11.55 19.16 25.18
CA HIS A 20 -11.16 18.91 23.79
C HIS A 20 -9.84 18.13 23.62
N TRP A 21 -9.09 17.85 24.70
CA TRP A 21 -7.77 17.21 24.60
C TRP A 21 -7.75 15.68 24.81
N GLY A 22 -8.91 15.04 24.99
CA GLY A 22 -9.00 13.62 25.30
C GLY A 22 -9.89 12.81 24.36
N MET A 23 -9.96 13.17 23.07
CA MET A 23 -10.78 12.41 22.12
C MET A 23 -10.06 11.10 21.76
N ALA A 24 -10.34 10.04 22.51
CA ALA A 24 -10.04 8.68 22.12
C ALA A 24 -10.89 8.32 20.90
N TYR A 25 -10.27 8.21 19.72
CA TYR A 25 -10.99 7.85 18.50
C TYR A 25 -11.03 6.34 18.31
N LYS A 26 -12.10 5.85 17.66
CA LYS A 26 -12.18 4.48 17.15
C LYS A 26 -11.56 4.45 15.75
N MET A 27 -10.49 3.70 15.58
CA MET A 27 -9.73 3.64 14.34
C MET A 27 -9.69 2.20 13.81
N ALA A 28 -9.84 2.04 12.50
CA ALA A 28 -9.62 0.77 11.81
C ALA A 28 -8.47 0.96 10.80
N ILE A 29 -7.44 0.12 10.91
CA ILE A 29 -6.27 0.11 10.02
C ILE A 29 -6.34 -1.16 9.19
N PHE A 30 -6.50 -1.00 7.88
CA PHE A 30 -6.53 -2.11 6.93
C PHE A 30 -5.11 -2.40 6.45
N VAL A 31 -4.69 -3.66 6.62
CA VAL A 31 -3.35 -4.11 6.28
C VAL A 31 -3.46 -5.27 5.31
N LEU A 32 -2.81 -5.13 4.15
CA LEU A 32 -2.58 -6.26 3.27
C LEU A 32 -1.54 -7.18 3.91
N ASP A 33 -2.01 -8.32 4.36
CA ASP A 33 -1.21 -9.34 5.01
C ASP A 33 -0.48 -10.17 3.94
N MET A 34 0.47 -9.54 3.23
CA MET A 34 1.38 -10.22 2.30
C MET A 34 2.85 -10.32 2.76
N SER A 35 3.31 -9.42 3.63
CA SER A 35 4.72 -9.33 4.04
C SER A 35 4.88 -9.03 5.53
N ASN A 36 5.94 -9.56 6.14
CA ASN A 36 6.29 -9.31 7.53
C ASN A 36 6.69 -7.84 7.76
N SER A 37 7.41 -7.21 6.83
CA SER A 37 7.83 -5.81 6.98
C SER A 37 6.63 -4.86 6.99
N GLN A 38 5.67 -5.08 6.09
CA GLN A 38 4.43 -4.31 6.03
C GLN A 38 3.58 -4.50 7.29
N LEU A 39 3.45 -5.73 7.77
CA LEU A 39 2.72 -6.02 9.01
C LEU A 39 3.39 -5.41 10.25
N ILE A 40 4.73 -5.48 10.36
CA ILE A 40 5.47 -4.90 11.48
C ILE A 40 5.31 -3.37 11.53
N PHE A 41 5.37 -2.69 10.39
CA PHE A 41 5.15 -1.24 10.33
C PHE A 41 3.75 -0.87 10.83
N ASN A 42 2.72 -1.49 10.27
CA ASN A 42 1.33 -1.22 10.64
C ASN A 42 1.02 -1.60 12.10
N LYS A 43 1.62 -2.68 12.59
CA LYS A 43 1.59 -3.04 14.02
C LYS A 43 2.14 -1.89 14.88
N ARG A 44 3.35 -1.40 14.59
CA ARG A 44 3.98 -0.33 15.40
C ARG A 44 3.15 0.95 15.41
N LEU A 45 2.57 1.29 14.25
CA LEU A 45 1.65 2.41 14.14
C LEU A 45 0.40 2.20 15.02
N ALA A 46 -0.23 1.03 14.91
CA ALA A 46 -1.41 0.68 15.70
C ALA A 46 -1.14 0.69 17.21
N GLU A 47 0.00 0.15 17.64
CA GLU A 47 0.44 0.16 19.04
C GLU A 47 0.67 1.59 19.55
N THR A 48 1.30 2.45 18.75
CA THR A 48 1.53 3.86 19.10
C THR A 48 0.22 4.63 19.22
N LEU A 49 -0.74 4.39 18.31
CA LEU A 49 -2.06 5.01 18.35
C LEU A 49 -2.87 4.55 19.55
N ASN A 50 -2.78 3.27 19.90
CA ASN A 50 -3.39 2.70 21.10
C ASN A 50 -2.76 3.27 22.37
N ASP A 51 -1.43 3.42 22.41
CA ASP A 51 -0.71 4.05 23.54
C ASP A 51 -1.11 5.52 23.74
N ALA A 52 -1.50 6.21 22.66
CA ALA A 52 -2.06 7.55 22.71
C ALA A 52 -3.54 7.58 23.19
N GLY A 53 -4.12 6.43 23.56
CA GLY A 53 -5.47 6.32 24.11
C GLY A 53 -6.57 6.06 23.08
N ASN A 54 -6.25 5.73 21.82
CA ASN A 54 -7.24 5.41 20.80
C ASN A 54 -7.67 3.94 20.84
N ASP A 55 -8.92 3.65 20.47
CA ASP A 55 -9.42 2.28 20.28
C ASP A 55 -9.09 1.82 18.85
N VAL A 56 -8.01 1.06 18.69
CA VAL A 56 -7.48 0.67 17.38
C VAL A 56 -7.81 -0.78 17.04
N THR A 57 -8.34 -0.97 15.85
CA THR A 57 -8.60 -2.27 15.23
C THR A 57 -7.71 -2.45 14.00
N LEU A 58 -6.87 -3.48 14.01
CA LEU A 58 -6.06 -3.91 12.87
C LEU A 58 -6.85 -4.97 12.07
N VAL A 59 -7.20 -4.66 10.83
CA VAL A 59 -7.90 -5.58 9.92
C VAL A 59 -6.89 -6.15 8.94
N LEU A 60 -6.52 -7.41 9.12
CA LEU A 60 -5.56 -8.13 8.29
C LEU A 60 -6.28 -8.78 7.11
N ILE A 61 -6.04 -8.30 5.91
CA ILE A 61 -6.54 -8.90 4.68
C ILE A 61 -5.49 -9.92 4.21
N SER A 62 -5.76 -11.22 4.36
CA SER A 62 -4.78 -12.27 4.06
C SER A 62 -5.09 -12.98 2.73
N PRO A 63 -4.39 -12.64 1.63
CA PRO A 63 -4.51 -13.33 0.36
C PRO A 63 -3.72 -14.66 0.30
N ILE A 64 -2.83 -14.91 1.26
CA ILE A 64 -1.93 -16.07 1.28
C ILE A 64 -2.50 -17.12 2.23
N GLU A 65 -2.80 -18.31 1.71
CA GLU A 65 -3.54 -19.35 2.43
C GLU A 65 -2.75 -19.99 3.59
N ASP A 66 -1.43 -20.11 3.42
CA ASP A 66 -0.47 -20.74 4.33
C ASP A 66 0.40 -19.70 5.08
N ARG A 67 -0.12 -18.49 5.29
CA ARG A 67 0.62 -17.43 5.98
C ARG A 67 0.74 -17.67 7.49
N ASP A 68 1.99 -17.76 7.97
CA ASP A 68 2.32 -17.80 9.39
C ASP A 68 2.65 -16.41 9.95
N ILE A 69 1.87 -15.97 10.93
CA ILE A 69 2.05 -14.71 11.68
C ILE A 69 2.42 -14.94 13.16
N SER A 70 2.66 -16.19 13.58
CA SER A 70 2.96 -16.55 14.98
C SER A 70 4.14 -15.78 15.58
N ASN A 71 5.11 -15.42 14.74
CA ASN A 71 6.29 -14.66 15.13
C ASN A 71 6.03 -13.16 15.38
N ILE A 72 4.86 -12.64 14.99
CA ILE A 72 4.51 -11.22 15.12
C ILE A 72 3.52 -11.04 16.27
N LYS A 73 4.06 -10.74 17.45
CA LYS A 73 3.26 -10.50 18.66
C LYS A 73 2.67 -9.09 18.64
N ILE A 74 1.35 -8.94 18.55
CA ILE A 74 0.67 -7.64 18.62
C ILE A 74 0.24 -7.38 20.07
N LYS A 75 0.40 -6.15 20.57
CA LYS A 75 -0.05 -5.75 21.92
C LYS A 75 -1.54 -6.05 22.13
N SER A 76 -1.90 -6.59 23.30
CA SER A 76 -3.27 -7.02 23.64
C SER A 76 -4.33 -5.92 23.60
N GLY A 77 -3.95 -4.65 23.69
CA GLY A 77 -4.88 -3.52 23.59
C GLY A 77 -5.29 -3.18 22.15
N VAL A 78 -4.62 -3.72 21.12
CA VAL A 78 -5.00 -3.56 19.71
C VAL A 78 -5.86 -4.75 19.32
N LYS A 79 -7.08 -4.49 18.83
CA LYS A 79 -7.96 -5.55 18.31
C LYS A 79 -7.44 -6.01 16.96
N VAL A 80 -7.44 -7.30 16.69
CA VAL A 80 -6.97 -7.86 15.41
C VAL A 80 -8.06 -8.72 14.81
N HIS A 81 -8.43 -8.44 13.55
CA HIS A 81 -9.37 -9.22 12.78
C HIS A 81 -8.73 -9.66 11.47
N THR A 82 -8.65 -10.97 11.23
CA THR A 82 -8.13 -11.53 9.99
C THR A 82 -9.28 -11.87 9.04
N VAL A 83 -9.20 -11.33 7.82
CA VAL A 83 -10.11 -11.58 6.71
C VAL A 83 -9.35 -12.36 5.65
N PRO A 84 -9.55 -13.69 5.56
CA PRO A 84 -8.94 -14.49 4.51
C PRO A 84 -9.62 -14.17 3.16
N ILE A 85 -8.81 -13.93 2.13
CA ILE A 85 -9.27 -13.80 0.75
C ILE A 85 -8.60 -14.91 -0.06
N SER A 86 -9.36 -15.89 -0.53
CA SER A 86 -8.78 -16.94 -1.38
C SER A 86 -8.56 -16.39 -2.78
N VAL A 87 -7.29 -16.21 -3.14
CA VAL A 87 -6.80 -15.85 -4.47
C VAL A 87 -5.91 -16.95 -5.07
N GLY A 88 -5.89 -18.14 -4.45
CA GLY A 88 -5.06 -19.28 -4.89
C GLY A 88 -3.55 -19.04 -4.76
N LEU A 89 -3.14 -18.10 -3.89
CA LEU A 89 -1.74 -17.80 -3.60
C LEU A 89 -1.30 -18.58 -2.35
N SER A 90 -0.33 -19.46 -2.53
CA SER A 90 0.38 -20.15 -1.44
C SER A 90 1.83 -19.65 -1.40
N LYS A 91 2.31 -19.34 -0.19
CA LYS A 91 3.68 -19.00 0.12
C LYS A 91 4.65 -20.07 -0.37
N ALA A 92 4.37 -21.36 -0.11
CA ALA A 92 5.22 -22.44 -0.58
C ALA A 92 5.40 -22.43 -2.11
N LYS A 93 4.30 -22.22 -2.85
CA LYS A 93 4.34 -22.11 -4.32
C LYS A 93 5.03 -20.83 -4.79
N MET A 94 4.90 -19.73 -4.05
CA MET A 94 5.62 -18.48 -4.34
C MET A 94 7.13 -18.64 -4.10
N GLU A 95 7.53 -19.28 -3.01
CA GLU A 95 8.93 -19.57 -2.67
C GLU A 95 9.56 -20.52 -3.70
N GLU A 96 8.87 -21.59 -4.10
CA GLU A 96 9.31 -22.51 -5.15
C GLU A 96 9.49 -21.79 -6.50
N ASN A 97 8.53 -20.93 -6.88
CA ASN A 97 8.67 -20.13 -8.10
C ASN A 97 9.86 -19.17 -7.98
N GLN A 98 10.01 -18.46 -6.85
CA GLN A 98 11.14 -17.57 -6.61
C GLN A 98 12.47 -18.30 -6.66
N GLU A 99 12.57 -19.49 -6.06
CA GLU A 99 13.75 -20.34 -6.09
C GLU A 99 14.11 -20.72 -7.53
N ASN A 100 13.13 -21.19 -8.30
CA ASN A 100 13.32 -21.51 -9.71
C ASN A 100 13.75 -20.29 -10.54
N TYR A 101 13.22 -19.10 -10.27
CA TYR A 101 13.63 -17.89 -10.97
C TYR A 101 15.05 -17.41 -10.58
N VAL A 102 15.43 -17.55 -9.30
CA VAL A 102 16.71 -17.05 -8.80
C VAL A 102 17.85 -18.04 -9.10
N PHE A 103 17.67 -19.31 -8.76
CA PHE A 103 18.75 -20.29 -8.71
C PHE A 103 18.83 -21.25 -9.90
N LYS A 104 17.83 -21.27 -10.78
CA LYS A 104 17.93 -22.11 -11.98
C LYS A 104 19.08 -21.61 -12.87
N GLU A 105 20.13 -22.40 -12.97
CA GLU A 105 21.18 -22.24 -13.96
C GLU A 105 20.62 -22.64 -15.32
N GLU A 106 20.59 -21.69 -16.26
CA GLU A 106 20.34 -22.01 -17.66
C GLU A 106 21.69 -22.06 -18.38
N SER A 107 22.01 -23.23 -18.94
CA SER A 107 23.24 -23.44 -19.71
C SER A 107 23.02 -23.13 -21.20
N GLY A 108 23.98 -22.43 -21.82
CA GLY A 108 23.97 -22.11 -23.25
C GLY A 108 23.94 -20.61 -23.57
N ALA A 109 23.67 -20.26 -24.84
CA ALA A 109 23.75 -18.89 -25.36
C ALA A 109 22.75 -17.89 -24.74
N GLY A 110 21.74 -18.36 -23.99
CA GLY A 110 20.79 -17.52 -23.26
C GLY A 110 21.27 -17.07 -21.87
N ALA A 111 22.33 -17.67 -21.31
CA ALA A 111 22.75 -17.45 -19.92
C ALA A 111 23.12 -15.99 -19.60
N GLY A 112 23.72 -15.28 -20.56
CA GLY A 112 24.05 -13.85 -20.40
C GLY A 112 22.82 -12.95 -20.40
N GLN A 113 21.80 -13.29 -21.20
CA GLN A 113 20.52 -12.58 -21.27
C GLN A 113 19.71 -12.83 -20.00
N THR A 114 19.67 -14.07 -19.51
CA THR A 114 19.00 -14.45 -18.25
C THR A 114 19.70 -13.83 -17.04
N MET A 115 21.04 -13.77 -16.99
CA MET A 115 21.79 -13.05 -15.95
C MET A 115 21.49 -11.54 -15.93
N SER A 116 21.38 -10.92 -17.10
CA SER A 116 20.99 -9.51 -17.22
C SER A 116 19.57 -9.27 -16.68
N VAL A 117 18.62 -10.15 -17.00
CA VAL A 117 17.24 -10.10 -16.47
C VAL A 117 17.20 -10.36 -14.95
N LYS A 118 18.01 -11.30 -14.43
CA LYS A 118 18.11 -11.56 -12.98
C LYS A 118 18.70 -10.38 -12.22
N ALA A 119 19.78 -9.78 -12.72
CA ALA A 119 20.42 -8.60 -12.13
C ALA A 119 19.48 -7.38 -12.17
N ALA A 120 18.79 -7.19 -13.27
CA ALA A 120 17.74 -6.19 -13.42
C ALA A 120 16.60 -6.36 -12.43
N LYS A 121 16.07 -7.58 -12.30
CA LYS A 121 15.01 -7.88 -11.31
C LYS A 121 15.54 -7.73 -9.89
N PHE A 122 16.81 -8.00 -9.62
CA PHE A 122 17.42 -7.70 -8.32
C PHE A 122 17.45 -6.19 -8.03
N VAL A 123 17.85 -5.37 -9.00
CA VAL A 123 17.76 -3.90 -8.91
C VAL A 123 16.31 -3.46 -8.70
N GLN A 124 15.38 -4.02 -9.47
CA GLN A 124 13.94 -3.75 -9.36
C GLN A 124 13.38 -4.21 -8.01
N ILE A 125 13.84 -5.32 -7.44
CA ILE A 125 13.48 -5.81 -6.09
C ILE A 125 14.02 -4.83 -5.04
N CYS A 126 15.24 -4.33 -5.17
CA CYS A 126 15.76 -3.28 -4.30
C CYS A 126 14.95 -1.97 -4.40
N GLU A 127 14.45 -1.64 -5.59
CA GLU A 127 13.51 -0.54 -5.84
C GLU A 127 12.07 -0.85 -5.36
N THR A 128 11.71 -2.13 -5.25
CA THR A 128 10.36 -2.60 -4.86
C THR A 128 10.22 -2.76 -3.34
N PHE A 129 11.28 -3.19 -2.65
CA PHE A 129 11.31 -3.26 -1.18
C PHE A 129 11.28 -1.87 -0.52
N SER A 130 11.65 -0.81 -1.25
CA SER A 130 11.44 0.58 -0.84
C SER A 130 10.02 1.10 -1.12
N GLY A 131 9.09 0.24 -1.58
CA GLY A 131 7.73 0.62 -1.88
C GLY A 131 7.65 1.37 -3.19
N SER A 132 8.07 0.74 -4.30
CA SER A 132 7.83 1.33 -5.62
C SER A 132 6.34 1.52 -5.81
N ILE A 133 5.98 2.79 -5.93
CA ILE A 133 4.65 3.21 -6.31
C ILE A 133 4.40 2.59 -7.69
N MET A 134 3.43 1.67 -7.79
CA MET A 134 3.05 1.04 -9.04
C MET A 134 2.78 2.11 -10.11
N ASP A 135 3.10 1.85 -11.39
CA ASP A 135 3.11 2.87 -12.45
C ASP A 135 1.82 3.71 -12.52
N TRP A 136 0.67 3.08 -12.30
CA TRP A 136 -0.63 3.75 -12.26
C TRP A 136 -0.84 4.59 -10.99
N VAL A 137 -0.34 4.12 -9.84
CA VAL A 137 -0.35 4.90 -8.59
C VAL A 137 0.57 6.10 -8.73
N ALA A 138 1.75 5.93 -9.34
CA ALA A 138 2.74 6.98 -9.54
C ALA A 138 2.18 8.07 -10.45
N TYR A 139 1.51 7.66 -11.53
CA TYR A 139 0.74 8.57 -12.37
C TYR A 139 -0.34 9.33 -11.58
N THR A 140 -1.12 8.63 -10.75
CA THR A 140 -2.27 9.22 -10.04
C THR A 140 -1.84 10.21 -8.96
N VAL A 141 -0.71 9.95 -8.29
CA VAL A 141 -0.16 10.79 -7.21
C VAL A 141 0.87 11.83 -7.71
N GLY A 142 1.02 11.97 -9.03
CA GLY A 142 1.84 13.01 -9.66
C GLY A 142 3.35 12.76 -9.66
N VAL A 143 3.78 11.51 -9.45
CA VAL A 143 5.20 11.14 -9.49
C VAL A 143 5.63 11.00 -10.96
N PRO A 144 6.68 11.73 -11.40
CA PRO A 144 7.15 11.66 -12.76
C PRO A 144 7.81 10.30 -13.03
N ILE A 145 7.20 9.49 -13.89
CA ILE A 145 7.84 8.32 -14.49
C ILE A 145 8.39 8.73 -15.85
N ILE A 146 9.68 8.51 -16.07
CA ILE A 146 10.33 8.83 -17.34
C ILE A 146 10.41 7.54 -18.19
N PRO A 147 9.60 7.40 -19.25
CA PRO A 147 9.51 6.15 -20.02
C PRO A 147 10.78 5.80 -20.80
N SER A 148 11.73 6.73 -20.91
CA SER A 148 12.98 6.54 -21.66
C SER A 148 14.00 5.67 -20.95
N TYR A 149 13.86 5.43 -19.65
CA TYR A 149 14.73 4.52 -18.89
C TYR A 149 13.98 3.72 -17.81
N VAL A 150 12.69 4.04 -17.54
CA VAL A 150 11.84 3.26 -16.64
C VAL A 150 10.80 2.47 -17.47
N PRO A 151 11.01 1.16 -17.72
CA PRO A 151 10.04 0.32 -18.39
C PRO A 151 8.83 0.06 -17.47
N PRO A 152 7.61 -0.10 -18.02
CA PRO A 152 6.45 -0.46 -17.21
C PRO A 152 6.64 -1.85 -16.60
N MET A 153 6.01 -2.11 -15.45
CA MET A 153 6.15 -3.39 -14.71
C MET A 153 5.92 -4.64 -15.58
N MET A 154 5.08 -4.53 -16.61
CA MET A 154 4.71 -5.64 -17.50
C MET A 154 5.66 -5.85 -18.69
N MET A 155 6.76 -5.08 -18.76
CA MET A 155 7.74 -5.15 -19.85
C MET A 155 9.02 -5.84 -19.37
N ASP A 156 9.41 -6.93 -20.03
CA ASP A 156 10.62 -7.70 -19.72
C ASP A 156 11.87 -7.08 -20.38
N VAL A 157 12.12 -5.80 -20.07
CA VAL A 157 13.30 -5.06 -20.50
C VAL A 157 13.88 -4.38 -19.29
N ALA A 158 15.20 -4.44 -19.13
CA ALA A 158 15.85 -3.78 -18.02
C ALA A 158 17.31 -3.44 -18.31
N GLY A 159 17.79 -2.35 -17.71
CA GLY A 159 19.06 -1.73 -18.06
C GLY A 159 18.91 -0.70 -19.18
N GLU A 160 19.81 -0.71 -20.16
CA GLU A 160 19.76 0.22 -21.29
C GLU A 160 18.68 -0.20 -22.30
N MET A 161 17.67 0.66 -22.50
CA MET A 161 16.68 0.49 -23.55
C MET A 161 17.16 1.12 -24.86
N ASN A 162 17.06 0.37 -25.96
CA ASN A 162 17.21 0.93 -27.29
C ASN A 162 16.00 1.82 -27.66
N PHE A 163 16.11 2.54 -28.77
CA PHE A 163 15.05 3.47 -29.21
C PHE A 163 13.66 2.82 -29.32
N TRP A 164 13.60 1.58 -29.82
CA TRP A 164 12.33 0.87 -30.01
C TRP A 164 11.73 0.37 -28.69
N GLU A 165 12.56 -0.06 -27.76
CA GLU A 165 12.14 -0.42 -26.41
C GLU A 165 11.62 0.80 -25.65
N ARG A 166 12.29 1.94 -25.76
CA ARG A 166 11.78 3.22 -25.19
C ARG A 166 10.44 3.61 -25.79
N THR A 167 10.27 3.40 -27.09
CA THR A 167 9.00 3.66 -27.79
C THR A 167 7.89 2.74 -27.28
N LYS A 168 8.18 1.44 -27.13
CA LYS A 168 7.23 0.47 -26.55
C LYS A 168 6.92 0.78 -25.09
N SER A 169 7.91 1.19 -24.30
CA SER A 169 7.74 1.62 -22.91
C SER A 169 6.79 2.80 -22.81
N LEU A 170 6.99 3.84 -23.63
CA LEU A 170 6.11 5.01 -23.70
C LEU A 170 4.66 4.60 -24.04
N ILE A 171 4.48 3.76 -25.06
CA ILE A 171 3.17 3.24 -25.45
C ILE A 171 2.56 2.41 -24.31
N GLY A 172 3.35 1.54 -23.69
CA GLY A 172 2.93 0.67 -22.59
C GLY A 172 2.41 1.45 -21.39
N HIS A 173 3.15 2.48 -20.95
CA HIS A 173 2.71 3.39 -19.88
C HIS A 173 1.41 4.12 -20.25
N GLY A 174 1.27 4.58 -21.50
CA GLY A 174 0.06 5.22 -21.99
C GLY A 174 -1.17 4.29 -22.01
N LEU A 175 -1.00 3.07 -22.53
CA LEU A 175 -2.07 2.07 -22.60
C LEU A 175 -2.46 1.57 -21.21
N MET A 176 -1.48 1.32 -20.34
CA MET A 176 -1.73 0.81 -18.98
C MET A 176 -2.60 1.79 -18.19
N LYS A 177 -2.34 3.09 -18.29
CA LYS A 177 -3.18 4.13 -17.68
C LYS A 177 -4.64 4.04 -18.13
N PHE A 178 -4.88 3.82 -19.42
CA PHE A 178 -6.22 3.72 -19.98
C PHE A 178 -6.92 2.43 -19.53
N PHE A 179 -6.25 1.29 -19.67
CA PHE A 179 -6.83 -0.01 -19.35
C PHE A 179 -7.05 -0.21 -17.85
N TRP A 180 -6.11 0.24 -17.00
CA TRP A 180 -6.24 0.11 -15.55
C TRP A 180 -7.46 0.85 -15.02
N ARG A 181 -7.72 2.07 -15.49
CA ARG A 181 -8.93 2.83 -15.10
C ARG A 181 -10.19 2.02 -15.41
N ARG A 182 -10.30 1.50 -16.64
CA ARG A 182 -11.50 0.82 -17.13
C ARG A 182 -11.70 -0.57 -16.55
N LEU A 183 -10.62 -1.33 -16.36
CA LEU A 183 -10.69 -2.75 -15.99
C LEU A 183 -10.60 -2.97 -14.48
N VAL A 184 -10.04 -2.01 -13.73
CA VAL A 184 -9.81 -2.16 -12.29
C VAL A 184 -10.52 -1.06 -11.51
N ALA A 185 -10.18 0.20 -11.76
CA ALA A 185 -10.63 1.31 -10.90
C ALA A 185 -12.14 1.59 -10.99
N ASP A 186 -12.72 1.56 -12.19
CA ASP A 186 -14.16 1.79 -12.38
C ASP A 186 -14.99 0.63 -11.76
N PRO A 187 -14.68 -0.67 -12.00
CA PRO A 187 -15.33 -1.77 -11.29
C PRO A 187 -15.18 -1.73 -9.76
N GLU A 188 -14.00 -1.35 -9.27
CA GLU A 188 -13.74 -1.23 -7.83
C GLU A 188 -14.58 -0.10 -7.22
N THR A 189 -14.65 1.06 -7.88
CA THR A 189 -15.49 2.19 -7.45
C THR A 189 -16.97 1.78 -7.38
N GLU A 190 -17.44 1.02 -8.38
CA GLU A 190 -18.80 0.50 -8.39
C GLU A 190 -19.06 -0.49 -7.25
N LEU A 191 -18.06 -1.33 -6.92
CA LEU A 191 -18.13 -2.21 -5.77
C LEU A 191 -18.28 -1.41 -4.45
N PHE A 192 -17.49 -0.35 -4.28
CA PHE A 192 -17.58 0.54 -3.11
C PHE A 192 -18.95 1.22 -3.02
N ARG A 193 -19.52 1.63 -4.15
CA ARG A 193 -20.86 2.22 -4.18
C ARG A 193 -21.94 1.24 -3.76
N ARG A 194 -21.78 -0.05 -4.12
CA ARG A 194 -22.72 -1.12 -3.74
C ARG A 194 -22.59 -1.57 -2.29
N LEU A 195 -21.35 -1.71 -1.80
CA LEU A 195 -21.08 -2.32 -0.49
C LEU A 195 -21.01 -1.30 0.65
N ILE A 196 -20.60 -0.07 0.38
CA ILE A 196 -20.39 0.95 1.42
C ILE A 196 -21.49 2.00 1.37
N ARG A 197 -21.62 2.73 0.26
CA ARG A 197 -22.60 3.81 0.11
C ARG A 197 -22.80 4.23 -1.35
N PRO A 198 -24.05 4.43 -1.83
CA PRO A 198 -24.31 4.74 -3.24
C PRO A 198 -23.63 6.02 -3.76
N ASP A 199 -23.38 6.98 -2.88
CA ASP A 199 -22.76 8.28 -3.16
C ASP A 199 -21.22 8.26 -2.95
N PHE A 200 -20.59 7.08 -2.90
CA PHE A 200 -19.14 7.00 -2.68
C PHE A 200 -18.37 7.70 -3.83
N PRO A 201 -17.39 8.57 -3.51
CA PRO A 201 -16.61 9.31 -4.50
C PRO A 201 -15.76 8.35 -5.36
N ASP A 202 -15.41 8.78 -6.58
CA ASP A 202 -14.55 8.01 -7.47
C ASP A 202 -13.18 7.75 -6.83
N LEU A 203 -12.73 6.49 -6.83
CA LEU A 203 -11.49 6.10 -6.14
C LEU A 203 -10.25 6.78 -6.75
N VAL A 204 -10.26 7.00 -8.07
CA VAL A 204 -9.15 7.69 -8.76
C VAL A 204 -9.15 9.18 -8.43
N GLU A 205 -10.32 9.80 -8.35
CA GLU A 205 -10.43 11.19 -7.88
C GLU A 205 -9.94 11.33 -6.43
N LEU A 206 -10.34 10.41 -5.55
CA LEU A 206 -9.92 10.44 -4.15
C LEU A 206 -8.40 10.29 -4.00
N SER A 207 -7.80 9.33 -4.71
CA SER A 207 -6.35 9.09 -4.68
C SER A 207 -5.56 10.26 -5.30
N SER A 208 -6.08 10.93 -6.32
CA SER A 208 -5.43 12.12 -6.91
C SER A 208 -5.32 13.31 -5.94
N LYS A 209 -6.16 13.35 -4.88
CA LYS A 209 -6.11 14.38 -3.83
C LYS A 209 -5.01 14.12 -2.79
N CYS A 210 -4.33 12.98 -2.86
CA CYS A 210 -3.19 12.63 -2.02
C CYS A 210 -1.89 12.63 -2.84
N PRO A 211 -1.47 13.77 -3.42
CA PRO A 211 -0.24 13.81 -4.19
C PRO A 211 0.96 13.59 -3.28
N LEU A 212 1.91 12.76 -3.73
CA LEU A 212 3.18 12.54 -3.02
C LEU A 212 4.18 13.68 -3.26
N VAL A 213 3.98 14.44 -4.34
CA VAL A 213 4.73 15.65 -4.66
C VAL A 213 3.75 16.82 -4.54
N SER A 214 3.93 17.68 -3.53
CA SER A 214 3.12 18.91 -3.45
C SER A 214 3.42 19.80 -4.66
N PRO A 215 2.44 20.54 -5.20
CA PRO A 215 2.72 21.60 -6.17
C PRO A 215 3.69 22.66 -5.62
#